data_AF-A0A926V8T6-F1
#
_entry.id   AF-A0A926V8T6-F1
#
_cell.length_a   1.000
_cell.length_b   1.000
_cell.length_c   1.000
_cell.angle_alpha   90.00
_cell.angle_beta   90.00
_cell.angle_gamma   90.00
#
_symmetry.space_group_name_H-M   'P 1'
#
loop_
_entity.id
_entity.type
_entity.pdbx_description
1 polymer ?
#
loop_
_entity_poly.entity_id
_entity_poly.type
_entity_poly.pdbx_seq_one_letter_code
_entity_poly.pdbx_strand_id
1 'polypeptide(L)'
;MSKPRRVEPLPGDPLGKRLCQTFPYLWKAIVKSNELDSSWKTLNDYPLRPRELWRLWQDAAQVVGVRFDSLTRYAMIDLDVKGAYHPQQNAQALSVIRAALETIGITRTFLIQSSSSGGLHLWLPFPEQMPTFGLATAIRQCLEAQGLTLEQGQLEIFPNCKAYARGGEFTEYQGHRLPLQPATGAQLLDDDLNPMVGGLERFFEIWDHCTAGQDTDQLRQAIAQAQKNWRKRSARRDSAVVEAWRTALEFEISEGWTDHGQTNHLLKQIACYGVVFQRLKGEHLMEYVQRTATNSAGYAQWCRHQHEIELRCQVWARAAEGYYWPLGTESTRQGNIHKDEGNGASSSGIRINQARAEDAQARIKNAFNQLKEAGQLALYQTKTALENAIIELAKCSKQTTRKYMHLWYPSVSDQTEEVCTNDFEAVSGSSKPSLEDIEKLSEPLSNKQVHTQTYMKGLAPAADSGLDPSPILPSKGGAGGLSTTPAGEVVGDPSSQNVAVKAAVPVLSSNSEKQSRTSSNSTSAPKSKSFQSTTPNSALTSHDDLRYQFGQLVNQMGWSLERVKEFIGQVVGKTLQALVEDDWILLVYQIRNLSPENG
;
A
#
# COMPACT_ATOMS: atom_id res chain seq x y z
N MET A 1 20.02 -30.21 -20.75
CA MET A 1 20.52 -30.47 -19.38
C MET A 1 20.34 -29.21 -18.55
N SER A 2 19.88 -29.32 -17.29
CA SER A 2 19.92 -28.17 -16.37
C SER A 2 21.36 -27.90 -15.93
N LYS A 3 21.73 -26.64 -15.69
CA LYS A 3 23.02 -26.34 -15.04
C LYS A 3 22.99 -26.90 -13.62
N PRO A 4 24.04 -27.59 -13.14
CA PRO A 4 24.10 -28.00 -11.74
C PRO A 4 24.02 -26.77 -10.85
N ARG A 5 23.18 -26.80 -9.80
CA ARG A 5 23.19 -25.75 -8.77
C ARG A 5 24.59 -25.72 -8.17
N ARG A 6 25.22 -24.54 -8.11
CA ARG A 6 26.43 -24.35 -7.32
C ARG A 6 26.07 -24.63 -5.87
N VAL A 7 26.69 -25.65 -5.28
CA VAL A 7 26.55 -25.96 -3.85
C VAL A 7 27.52 -25.05 -3.11
N GLU A 8 26.99 -24.08 -2.37
CA GLU A 8 27.81 -23.21 -1.53
C GLU A 8 28.56 -24.06 -0.47
N PRO A 9 29.84 -23.77 -0.19
CA PRO A 9 30.64 -24.58 0.71
C PRO A 9 30.15 -24.41 2.16
N LEU A 10 29.72 -25.52 2.76
CA LEU A 10 29.30 -25.58 4.16
C LEU A 10 30.49 -25.37 5.14
N PRO A 11 30.22 -25.05 6.42
CA PRO A 11 31.22 -25.12 7.49
C PRO A 11 31.93 -26.47 7.55
N GLY A 12 33.17 -26.47 8.04
CA GLY A 12 33.90 -27.70 8.38
C GLY A 12 33.44 -28.32 9.71
N ASP A 13 32.92 -27.49 10.61
CA ASP A 13 32.30 -27.91 11.86
C ASP A 13 31.02 -28.74 11.61
N PRO A 14 30.83 -29.92 12.23
CA PRO A 14 29.65 -30.75 12.04
C PRO A 14 28.33 -30.09 12.49
N LEU A 15 28.33 -29.37 13.61
CA LEU A 15 27.16 -28.68 14.15
C LEU A 15 26.83 -27.45 13.29
N GLY A 16 27.84 -26.69 12.89
CA GLY A 16 27.68 -25.57 11.96
C GLY A 16 27.18 -26.00 10.59
N LYS A 17 27.69 -27.12 10.07
CA LYS A 17 27.17 -27.76 8.85
C LYS A 17 25.69 -28.12 9.00
N ARG A 18 25.32 -28.77 10.11
CA ARG A 18 23.93 -29.17 10.41
C ARG A 18 23.00 -27.98 10.62
N LEU A 19 23.48 -26.90 11.24
CA LEU A 19 22.78 -25.61 11.37
C LEU A 19 22.43 -25.04 9.99
N CYS A 20 23.42 -24.90 9.10
CA CYS A 20 23.19 -24.40 7.74
C CYS A 20 22.28 -25.29 6.87
N GLN A 21 22.23 -26.60 7.14
CA GLN A 21 21.31 -27.52 6.46
C GLN A 21 19.87 -27.42 7.01
N THR A 22 19.73 -27.12 8.30
CA THR A 22 18.43 -26.88 8.96
C THR A 22 17.83 -25.52 8.59
N PHE A 23 18.69 -24.50 8.43
CA PHE A 23 18.33 -23.10 8.15
C PHE A 23 18.89 -22.61 6.79
N PRO A 24 18.40 -23.14 5.65
CA PRO A 24 19.05 -22.93 4.34
C PRO A 24 18.68 -21.64 3.61
N TYR A 25 17.68 -20.86 4.07
CA TYR A 25 17.23 -19.64 3.39
C TYR A 25 17.98 -18.42 3.92
N LEU A 26 19.01 -18.00 3.17
CA LEU A 26 19.99 -17.00 3.58
C LEU A 26 19.79 -15.61 2.95
N TRP A 27 18.72 -15.44 2.16
CA TRP A 27 18.30 -14.15 1.60
C TRP A 27 17.56 -13.31 2.65
N LYS A 28 17.86 -12.01 2.72
CA LYS A 28 17.25 -11.07 3.67
C LYS A 28 17.29 -11.58 5.13
N ALA A 29 18.37 -12.27 5.49
CA ALA A 29 18.67 -12.61 6.87
C ALA A 29 18.68 -11.35 7.74
N ILE A 30 18.40 -11.51 9.03
CA ILE A 30 18.32 -10.39 9.99
C ILE A 30 19.49 -10.44 10.96
N VAL A 31 20.03 -9.29 11.34
CA VAL A 31 21.10 -9.16 12.32
C VAL A 31 20.82 -8.00 13.27
N LYS A 32 21.30 -8.10 14.50
CA LYS A 32 21.42 -6.99 15.44
C LYS A 32 22.66 -7.15 16.32
N SER A 33 23.04 -6.08 17.01
CA SER A 33 23.99 -6.17 18.13
C SER A 33 23.38 -7.00 19.28
N ASN A 34 24.23 -7.62 20.10
CA ASN A 34 23.81 -8.27 21.35
C ASN A 34 23.75 -7.29 22.54
N GLU A 35 23.86 -5.98 22.29
CA GLU A 35 23.63 -4.91 23.27
C GLU A 35 22.13 -4.71 23.58
N LEU A 36 21.84 -4.04 24.70
CA LEU A 36 20.49 -3.56 25.04
C LEU A 36 19.97 -2.58 23.97
N ASP A 37 18.64 -2.49 23.83
CA ASP A 37 17.92 -1.57 22.93
C ASP A 37 18.32 -1.62 21.43
N SER A 38 19.05 -2.66 21.04
CA SER A 38 19.49 -2.91 19.66
C SER A 38 18.35 -3.35 18.73
N SER A 39 18.22 -2.67 17.59
CA SER A 39 17.19 -2.94 16.58
C SER A 39 17.65 -3.93 15.49
N TRP A 40 16.70 -4.74 15.01
CA TRP A 40 16.92 -5.69 13.91
C TRP A 40 17.10 -4.98 12.56
N LYS A 41 18.21 -5.28 11.88
CA LYS A 41 18.52 -4.84 10.52
C LYS A 41 18.35 -6.02 9.56
N THR A 42 17.84 -5.79 8.36
CA THR A 42 17.76 -6.82 7.30
C THR A 42 18.93 -6.66 6.34
N LEU A 43 19.63 -7.75 6.05
CA LEU A 43 20.73 -7.80 5.08
C LEU A 43 20.18 -7.84 3.66
N ASN A 44 20.13 -6.68 3.00
CA ASN A 44 19.52 -6.53 1.68
C ASN A 44 20.52 -6.68 0.52
N ASP A 45 21.81 -6.43 0.77
CA ASP A 45 22.82 -6.23 -0.28
C ASP A 45 23.24 -7.56 -0.96
N TYR A 46 23.28 -8.65 -0.20
CA TYR A 46 23.59 -10.00 -0.66
C TYR A 46 23.03 -11.06 0.31
N PRO A 47 22.76 -12.30 -0.15
CA PRO A 47 22.46 -13.39 0.74
C PRO A 47 23.70 -13.79 1.54
N LEU A 48 23.50 -14.15 2.82
CA LEU A 48 24.59 -14.74 3.62
C LEU A 48 25.06 -16.05 2.97
N ARG A 49 26.34 -16.39 3.15
CA ARG A 49 26.87 -17.72 2.79
C ARG A 49 26.88 -18.64 4.01
N PRO A 50 26.80 -19.99 3.86
CA PRO A 50 26.71 -20.90 4.99
C PRO A 50 27.82 -20.73 6.04
N ARG A 51 29.08 -20.59 5.60
CA ARG A 51 30.23 -20.31 6.49
C ARG A 51 30.13 -18.98 7.23
N GLU A 52 29.43 -18.01 6.66
CA GLU A 52 29.21 -16.71 7.26
C GLU A 52 28.05 -16.70 8.24
N LEU A 53 26.96 -17.44 7.94
CA LEU A 53 25.90 -17.69 8.91
C LEU A 53 26.48 -18.38 10.17
N TRP A 54 27.36 -19.37 9.99
CA TRP A 54 28.03 -20.02 11.11
C TRP A 54 28.92 -19.06 11.90
N ARG A 55 29.75 -18.24 11.22
CA ARG A 55 30.56 -17.20 11.86
C ARG A 55 29.70 -16.21 12.68
N LEU A 56 28.57 -15.77 12.15
CA LEU A 56 27.66 -14.85 12.83
C LEU A 56 26.91 -15.53 13.99
N TRP A 57 26.58 -16.82 13.87
CA TRP A 57 25.99 -17.59 14.96
C TRP A 57 26.98 -17.77 16.13
N GLN A 58 28.29 -17.84 15.86
CA GLN A 58 29.34 -17.93 16.87
C GLN A 58 29.72 -16.57 17.51
N ASP A 59 29.25 -15.45 16.97
CA ASP A 59 29.65 -14.11 17.39
C ASP A 59 28.83 -13.60 18.59
N ALA A 60 29.41 -13.65 19.79
CA ALA A 60 28.77 -13.21 21.03
C ALA A 60 28.39 -11.70 21.07
N ALA A 61 28.93 -10.88 20.16
CA ALA A 61 28.58 -9.46 20.05
C ALA A 61 27.37 -9.21 19.12
N GLN A 62 26.88 -10.23 18.41
CA GLN A 62 25.78 -10.12 17.46
C GLN A 62 24.70 -11.18 17.69
N VAL A 63 23.53 -10.95 17.11
CA VAL A 63 22.46 -11.96 17.03
C VAL A 63 21.98 -12.01 15.59
N VAL A 64 22.07 -13.18 14.96
CA VAL A 64 21.60 -13.45 13.60
C VAL A 64 20.28 -14.23 13.61
N GLY A 65 19.49 -14.00 12.57
CA GLY A 65 18.23 -14.68 12.31
C GLY A 65 17.99 -14.90 10.82
N VAL A 66 17.11 -15.85 10.51
CA VAL A 66 16.78 -16.28 9.15
C VAL A 66 15.30 -16.08 8.87
N ARG A 67 14.92 -16.22 7.60
CA ARG A 67 13.53 -16.23 7.13
C ARG A 67 13.22 -17.58 6.49
N PHE A 68 11.98 -17.80 6.10
CA PHE A 68 11.55 -19.05 5.46
C PHE A 68 11.53 -18.93 3.94
N ASP A 69 11.84 -20.02 3.24
CA ASP A 69 11.55 -20.20 1.82
C ASP A 69 10.06 -20.57 1.63
N SER A 70 9.64 -20.77 0.39
CA SER A 70 8.43 -21.47 -0.06
C SER A 70 8.17 -22.84 0.61
N LEU A 71 9.23 -23.54 1.02
CA LEU A 71 9.21 -24.82 1.74
C LEU A 71 10.04 -24.74 3.04
N THR A 72 9.59 -25.41 4.10
CA THR A 72 10.28 -25.46 5.39
C THR A 72 10.25 -26.85 6.03
N ARG A 73 11.24 -27.15 6.89
CA ARG A 73 11.31 -28.37 7.72
C ARG A 73 10.98 -28.11 9.19
N TYR A 74 10.50 -26.90 9.52
CA TYR A 74 10.10 -26.53 10.87
C TYR A 74 9.12 -25.37 10.90
N ALA A 75 8.43 -25.24 12.03
CA ALA A 75 7.84 -24.00 12.51
C ALA A 75 8.36 -23.71 13.93
N MET A 76 8.03 -22.53 14.42
CA MET A 76 8.39 -22.02 15.73
C MET A 76 7.27 -21.08 16.21
N ILE A 77 6.94 -21.11 17.49
CA ILE A 77 6.05 -20.15 18.15
C ILE A 77 6.88 -19.35 19.15
N ASP A 78 6.72 -18.03 19.16
CA ASP A 78 7.39 -17.13 20.10
C ASP A 78 6.38 -16.62 21.14
N LEU A 79 6.77 -16.68 22.41
CA LEU A 79 6.00 -16.30 23.59
C LEU A 79 6.80 -15.25 24.35
N ASP A 80 6.41 -13.97 24.24
CA ASP A 80 7.04 -12.92 25.04
C ASP A 80 6.76 -13.14 26.53
N VAL A 81 7.71 -12.80 27.41
CA VAL A 81 7.58 -12.99 28.88
C VAL A 81 6.42 -12.19 29.50
N LYS A 82 6.00 -11.10 28.84
CA LYS A 82 4.82 -10.27 29.17
C LYS A 82 3.58 -10.65 28.34
N GLY A 83 3.68 -11.68 27.51
CA GLY A 83 2.58 -12.22 26.72
C GLY A 83 1.59 -12.98 27.59
N ALA A 84 0.28 -12.79 27.36
CA ALA A 84 -0.79 -13.47 28.09
C ALA A 84 -0.75 -15.02 27.98
N TYR A 85 0.04 -15.54 27.03
CA TYR A 85 0.24 -16.97 26.77
C TYR A 85 1.59 -17.51 27.30
N HIS A 86 2.36 -16.70 28.02
CA HIS A 86 3.58 -17.13 28.69
C HIS A 86 3.26 -17.89 29.99
N PRO A 87 3.97 -18.99 30.35
CA PRO A 87 3.68 -19.76 31.56
C PRO A 87 3.68 -18.95 32.88
N GLN A 88 4.43 -17.85 32.94
CA GLN A 88 4.42 -16.94 34.10
C GLN A 88 3.14 -16.09 34.22
N GLN A 89 2.45 -15.82 33.11
CA GLN A 89 1.15 -15.11 33.09
C GLN A 89 -0.02 -16.10 33.14
N ASN A 90 0.14 -17.26 32.48
CA ASN A 90 -0.85 -18.32 32.39
C ASN A 90 -0.15 -19.69 32.28
N ALA A 91 -0.04 -20.40 33.41
CA ALA A 91 0.60 -21.71 33.50
C ALA A 91 -0.04 -22.79 32.59
N GLN A 92 -1.27 -22.61 32.14
CA GLN A 92 -1.96 -23.57 31.25
C GLN A 92 -1.81 -23.23 29.76
N ALA A 93 -1.37 -22.02 29.39
CA ALA A 93 -1.30 -21.59 27.99
C ALA A 93 -0.41 -22.51 27.12
N LEU A 94 0.75 -22.93 27.64
CA LEU A 94 1.65 -23.85 26.94
C LEU A 94 1.00 -25.23 26.70
N SER A 95 0.26 -25.76 27.68
CA SER A 95 -0.44 -27.04 27.54
C SER A 95 -1.59 -26.97 26.53
N VAL A 96 -2.33 -25.85 26.51
CA VAL A 96 -3.39 -25.58 25.53
C VAL A 96 -2.81 -25.41 24.12
N ILE A 97 -1.68 -24.71 23.97
CA ILE A 97 -0.97 -24.57 22.69
C ILE A 97 -0.50 -25.94 22.17
N ARG A 98 0.10 -26.77 23.02
CA ARG A 98 0.55 -28.13 22.66
C ARG A 98 -0.64 -29.03 22.27
N ALA A 99 -1.70 -29.06 23.07
CA ALA A 99 -2.91 -29.83 22.78
C ALA A 99 -3.61 -29.35 21.50
N ALA A 100 -3.58 -28.04 21.20
CA ALA A 100 -4.05 -27.52 19.93
C ALA A 100 -3.22 -28.09 18.76
N LEU A 101 -1.89 -27.96 18.83
CA LEU A 101 -0.96 -28.43 17.81
C LEU A 101 -1.08 -29.95 17.52
N GLU A 102 -1.37 -30.76 18.54
CA GLU A 102 -1.68 -32.18 18.40
C GLU A 102 -2.92 -32.44 17.51
N THR A 103 -3.94 -31.57 17.52
CA THR A 103 -5.13 -31.71 16.65
C THR A 103 -4.81 -31.56 15.15
N ILE A 104 -3.64 -31.02 14.80
CA ILE A 104 -3.14 -30.92 13.42
C ILE A 104 -1.87 -31.76 13.17
N GLY A 105 -1.61 -32.78 14.00
CA GLY A 105 -0.51 -33.73 13.81
C GLY A 105 0.87 -33.27 14.27
N ILE A 106 0.96 -32.10 14.92
CA ILE A 106 2.20 -31.58 15.51
C ILE A 106 2.27 -32.08 16.95
N THR A 107 2.67 -33.33 17.11
CA THR A 107 2.61 -34.14 18.34
C THR A 107 3.87 -34.09 19.19
N ARG A 108 4.97 -33.52 18.66
CA ARG A 108 6.22 -33.35 19.40
C ARG A 108 6.78 -31.94 19.23
N THR A 109 7.12 -31.33 20.36
CA THR A 109 7.59 -29.95 20.48
C THR A 109 8.64 -29.88 21.56
N PHE A 110 9.54 -28.89 21.49
CA PHE A 110 10.52 -28.64 22.56
C PHE A 110 10.74 -27.15 22.76
N LEU A 111 11.29 -26.77 23.92
CA LEU A 111 11.41 -25.39 24.34
C LEU A 111 12.85 -24.89 24.35
N ILE A 112 13.01 -23.61 24.02
CA ILE A 112 14.21 -22.81 24.24
C ILE A 112 13.79 -21.55 24.99
N GLN A 113 14.41 -21.26 26.14
CA GLN A 113 14.43 -19.89 26.67
C GLN A 113 15.07 -19.02 25.61
N SER A 114 14.35 -18.00 25.18
CA SER A 114 14.67 -17.21 24.01
C SER A 114 15.88 -16.30 24.29
N SER A 115 15.87 -15.59 25.43
CA SER A 115 16.96 -14.72 25.88
C SER A 115 16.93 -14.57 27.40
N SER A 116 17.91 -13.86 27.97
CA SER A 116 17.98 -13.50 29.41
C SER A 116 16.75 -12.80 29.97
N SER A 117 15.84 -12.30 29.12
CA SER A 117 14.53 -11.77 29.48
C SER A 117 13.47 -12.83 29.84
N GLY A 118 13.73 -14.12 29.61
CA GLY A 118 12.83 -15.23 29.99
C GLY A 118 11.70 -15.57 29.01
N GLY A 119 11.58 -14.88 27.86
CA GLY A 119 10.62 -15.28 26.80
C GLY A 119 10.94 -16.67 26.23
N LEU A 120 10.01 -17.31 25.52
CA LEU A 120 10.14 -18.72 25.10
C LEU A 120 9.93 -18.93 23.59
N HIS A 121 10.78 -19.75 22.98
CA HIS A 121 10.56 -20.32 21.66
C HIS A 121 10.11 -21.78 21.78
N LEU A 122 8.90 -22.10 21.29
CA LEU A 122 8.42 -23.47 21.12
C LEU A 122 8.72 -23.94 19.68
N TRP A 123 9.59 -24.94 19.54
CA TRP A 123 10.08 -25.44 18.26
C TRP A 123 9.31 -26.67 17.77
N LEU A 124 8.96 -26.66 16.47
CA LEU A 124 8.08 -27.63 15.81
C LEU A 124 8.80 -28.22 14.57
N PRO A 125 9.67 -29.25 14.71
CA PRO A 125 10.48 -29.77 13.60
C PRO A 125 9.76 -30.91 12.84
N PHE A 126 10.00 -31.04 11.53
CA PHE A 126 9.28 -31.98 10.64
C PHE A 126 10.21 -32.88 9.80
N PRO A 127 9.82 -34.16 9.54
CA PRO A 127 10.65 -35.12 8.81
C PRO A 127 10.77 -34.83 7.31
N GLU A 128 9.90 -33.99 6.75
CA GLU A 128 9.89 -33.59 5.35
C GLU A 128 9.68 -32.07 5.16
N GLN A 129 9.69 -31.62 3.91
CA GLN A 129 9.47 -30.21 3.56
C GLN A 129 7.97 -29.91 3.40
N MET A 130 7.44 -29.06 4.28
CA MET A 130 6.06 -28.59 4.26
C MET A 130 5.92 -27.27 3.49
N PRO A 131 4.82 -27.03 2.76
CA PRO A 131 4.53 -25.74 2.13
C PRO A 131 4.36 -24.63 3.17
N THR A 132 5.33 -23.72 3.25
CA THR A 132 5.49 -22.74 4.34
C THR A 132 4.23 -21.90 4.61
N PHE A 133 3.57 -21.39 3.56
CA PHE A 133 2.32 -20.62 3.72
C PHE A 133 1.15 -21.50 4.18
N GLY A 134 1.09 -22.75 3.72
CA GLY A 134 0.06 -23.71 4.13
C GLY A 134 0.20 -24.10 5.60
N LEU A 135 1.43 -24.34 6.04
CA LEU A 135 1.80 -24.59 7.43
C LEU A 135 1.45 -23.40 8.34
N ALA A 136 1.86 -22.17 7.96
CA ALA A 136 1.48 -20.94 8.67
C ALA A 136 -0.04 -20.82 8.83
N THR A 137 -0.77 -21.10 7.74
CA THR A 137 -2.24 -21.03 7.69
C THR A 137 -2.91 -22.12 8.55
N ALA A 138 -2.33 -23.32 8.62
CA ALA A 138 -2.81 -24.41 9.47
C ALA A 138 -2.60 -24.12 10.96
N ILE A 139 -1.38 -23.71 11.35
CA ILE A 139 -1.07 -23.32 12.73
C ILE A 139 -1.96 -22.15 13.15
N ARG A 140 -2.13 -21.12 12.32
CA ARG A 140 -3.06 -20.00 12.60
C ARG A 140 -4.49 -20.48 12.83
N GLN A 141 -5.07 -21.23 11.90
CA GLN A 141 -6.48 -21.69 12.04
C GLN A 141 -6.67 -22.64 13.22
N CYS A 142 -5.65 -23.43 13.57
CA CYS A 142 -5.64 -24.31 14.73
C CYS A 142 -5.68 -23.53 16.05
N LEU A 143 -4.79 -22.55 16.22
CA LEU A 143 -4.72 -21.74 17.44
C LEU A 143 -5.94 -20.81 17.56
N GLU A 144 -6.36 -20.16 16.46
CA GLU A 144 -7.61 -19.37 16.39
C GLU A 144 -8.83 -20.20 16.83
N ALA A 145 -8.90 -21.49 16.45
CA ALA A 145 -10.04 -22.36 16.79
C ALA A 145 -10.10 -22.76 18.28
N GLN A 146 -9.00 -22.62 19.02
CA GLN A 146 -8.96 -22.80 20.49
C GLN A 146 -9.07 -21.47 21.24
N GLY A 147 -9.42 -20.37 20.55
CA GLY A 147 -9.55 -19.05 21.15
C GLY A 147 -8.22 -18.34 21.44
N LEU A 148 -7.10 -18.82 20.89
CA LEU A 148 -5.78 -18.22 21.08
C LEU A 148 -5.55 -17.11 20.04
N THR A 149 -5.43 -15.87 20.51
CA THR A 149 -5.23 -14.69 19.64
C THR A 149 -3.77 -14.54 19.25
N LEU A 150 -3.49 -14.44 17.94
CA LEU A 150 -2.14 -14.26 17.40
C LEU A 150 -1.81 -12.78 17.21
N GLU A 151 -1.06 -12.22 18.15
CA GLU A 151 -0.66 -10.80 18.22
C GLU A 151 0.83 -10.61 18.47
N GLN A 152 1.38 -9.50 17.96
CA GLN A 152 2.80 -9.16 18.06
C GLN A 152 3.19 -8.86 19.52
N GLY A 153 4.28 -9.46 20.00
CA GLY A 153 4.67 -9.35 21.41
C GLY A 153 3.69 -10.03 22.39
N GLN A 154 2.90 -11.00 21.93
CA GLN A 154 2.01 -11.83 22.75
C GLN A 154 2.13 -13.33 22.39
N LEU A 155 1.86 -13.66 21.13
CA LEU A 155 1.86 -15.03 20.59
C LEU A 155 2.08 -14.96 19.08
N GLU A 156 3.34 -15.11 18.65
CA GLU A 156 3.73 -14.99 17.24
C GLU A 156 4.08 -16.35 16.63
N ILE A 157 3.74 -16.54 15.35
CA ILE A 157 3.99 -17.80 14.63
C ILE A 157 4.95 -17.60 13.47
N PHE A 158 5.90 -18.52 13.35
CA PHE A 158 6.98 -18.50 12.37
C PHE A 158 7.01 -19.87 11.66
N PRO A 159 6.63 -19.99 10.38
CA PRO A 159 6.29 -18.92 9.44
C PRO A 159 4.95 -18.23 9.74
N ASN A 160 4.87 -16.94 9.38
CA ASN A 160 3.67 -16.12 9.53
C ASN A 160 2.78 -16.18 8.27
N CYS A 161 1.50 -15.84 8.44
CA CYS A 161 0.53 -15.72 7.33
C CYS A 161 0.73 -14.40 6.56
N LYS A 162 1.85 -14.27 5.84
CA LYS A 162 2.18 -13.04 5.09
C LYS A 162 1.15 -12.73 3.98
N ALA A 163 0.88 -11.45 3.76
CA ALA A 163 0.14 -11.00 2.59
C ALA A 163 0.96 -11.20 1.30
N TYR A 164 0.28 -11.30 0.15
CA TYR A 164 0.94 -11.23 -1.15
C TYR A 164 1.43 -9.81 -1.43
N ALA A 165 2.59 -9.68 -2.06
CA ALA A 165 3.10 -8.40 -2.53
C ALA A 165 2.21 -7.80 -3.62
N ARG A 166 2.17 -6.46 -3.68
CA ARG A 166 1.56 -5.72 -4.79
C ARG A 166 2.65 -5.46 -5.85
N GLY A 167 2.32 -5.65 -7.13
CA GLY A 167 3.09 -5.08 -8.26
C GLY A 167 4.58 -5.45 -8.37
N GLY A 168 4.91 -6.73 -8.59
CA GLY A 168 6.26 -7.16 -8.99
C GLY A 168 7.28 -7.33 -7.86
N GLU A 169 6.98 -6.85 -6.65
CA GLU A 169 7.77 -7.11 -5.45
C GLU A 169 7.52 -8.52 -4.87
N PHE A 170 8.30 -8.90 -3.85
CA PHE A 170 8.12 -10.13 -3.08
C PHE A 170 8.07 -9.82 -1.58
N THR A 171 7.00 -10.23 -0.91
CA THR A 171 6.89 -10.19 0.55
C THR A 171 7.67 -11.35 1.16
N GLU A 172 8.54 -11.07 2.11
CA GLU A 172 9.19 -12.11 2.91
C GLU A 172 8.26 -12.62 4.02
N TYR A 173 8.60 -13.77 4.61
CA TYR A 173 8.08 -14.12 5.92
C TYR A 173 8.80 -13.29 7.01
N GLN A 174 8.18 -13.15 8.19
CA GLN A 174 8.87 -12.61 9.36
C GLN A 174 10.12 -13.46 9.66
N GLY A 175 11.21 -12.79 10.02
CA GLY A 175 12.46 -13.45 10.38
C GLY A 175 12.50 -13.76 11.87
N HIS A 176 13.07 -14.91 12.22
CA HIS A 176 13.29 -15.31 13.62
C HIS A 176 14.80 -15.46 13.88
N ARG A 177 15.22 -15.23 15.12
CA ARG A 177 16.62 -15.48 15.52
C ARG A 177 16.94 -16.98 15.52
N LEU A 178 18.21 -17.31 15.28
CA LEU A 178 18.70 -18.69 15.37
C LEU A 178 18.79 -19.18 16.85
N PRO A 179 18.63 -20.49 17.10
CA PRO A 179 18.64 -21.06 18.45
C PRO A 179 20.03 -21.00 19.11
N LEU A 180 20.07 -20.92 20.44
CA LEU A 180 21.25 -21.10 21.31
C LEU A 180 22.50 -20.24 20.99
N GLN A 181 22.32 -19.03 20.45
CA GLN A 181 23.44 -18.15 20.14
C GLN A 181 24.19 -17.68 21.40
N PRO A 182 25.55 -17.60 21.38
CA PRO A 182 26.35 -17.21 22.53
C PRO A 182 25.95 -15.87 23.14
N ALA A 183 26.14 -15.72 24.46
CA ALA A 183 25.87 -14.50 25.23
C ALA A 183 24.45 -13.90 25.14
N THR A 184 23.47 -14.55 24.48
CA THR A 184 22.07 -14.08 24.40
C THR A 184 21.22 -14.46 25.62
N GLY A 185 21.70 -15.36 26.47
CA GLY A 185 20.91 -16.03 27.52
C GLY A 185 19.97 -17.14 26.99
N ALA A 186 20.11 -17.53 25.71
CA ALA A 186 19.33 -18.62 25.14
C ALA A 186 19.76 -20.00 25.69
N GLN A 187 18.79 -20.80 26.14
CA GLN A 187 19.01 -22.12 26.78
C GLN A 187 17.93 -23.11 26.33
N LEU A 188 18.25 -24.40 26.25
CA LEU A 188 17.24 -25.46 26.12
C LEU A 188 16.47 -25.60 27.44
N LEU A 189 15.18 -25.87 27.39
CA LEU A 189 14.35 -26.16 28.57
C LEU A 189 13.72 -27.54 28.50
N ASP A 190 13.55 -28.18 29.67
CA ASP A 190 12.68 -29.34 29.83
C ASP A 190 11.20 -28.95 29.94
N ASP A 191 10.32 -29.94 30.13
CA ASP A 191 8.87 -29.72 30.22
C ASP A 191 8.43 -29.01 31.52
N ASP A 192 9.27 -29.03 32.56
CA ASP A 192 9.11 -28.28 33.81
C ASP A 192 9.75 -26.87 33.74
N LEU A 193 10.20 -26.46 32.54
CA LEU A 193 10.83 -25.17 32.21
C LEU A 193 12.23 -24.96 32.83
N ASN A 194 12.91 -26.02 33.29
CA ASN A 194 14.26 -25.89 33.85
C ASN A 194 15.33 -25.87 32.75
N PRO A 195 16.42 -25.09 32.89
CA PRO A 195 17.54 -25.10 31.95
C PRO A 195 18.22 -26.46 31.81
N MET A 196 18.17 -27.04 30.62
CA MET A 196 18.89 -28.26 30.28
C MET A 196 20.37 -27.98 30.00
N VAL A 197 21.25 -28.86 30.49
CA VAL A 197 22.66 -28.85 30.12
C VAL A 197 22.82 -29.32 28.66
N GLY A 198 23.40 -28.48 27.80
CA GLY A 198 23.71 -28.82 26.42
C GLY A 198 23.88 -27.61 25.50
N GLY A 199 24.43 -27.85 24.31
CA GLY A 199 24.55 -26.87 23.22
C GLY A 199 23.76 -27.30 21.97
N LEU A 200 24.23 -26.88 20.78
CA LEU A 200 23.61 -27.27 19.51
C LEU A 200 23.52 -28.80 19.31
N GLU A 201 24.45 -29.57 19.88
CA GLU A 201 24.41 -31.04 19.85
C GLU A 201 23.11 -31.57 20.49
N ARG A 202 22.84 -31.21 21.75
CA ARG A 202 21.61 -31.60 22.46
C ARG A 202 20.34 -31.05 21.80
N PHE A 203 20.41 -29.83 21.25
CA PHE A 203 19.32 -29.27 20.43
C PHE A 203 19.00 -30.16 19.23
N PHE A 204 20.03 -30.70 18.57
CA PHE A 204 19.87 -31.55 17.40
C PHE A 204 19.44 -32.99 17.72
N GLU A 205 19.82 -33.53 18.88
CA GLU A 205 19.26 -34.79 19.40
C GLU A 205 17.75 -34.67 19.65
N ILE A 206 17.33 -33.60 20.34
CA ILE A 206 15.92 -33.31 20.62
C ILE A 206 15.17 -33.02 19.32
N TRP A 207 15.79 -32.29 18.38
CA TRP A 207 15.25 -32.07 17.04
C TRP A 207 14.93 -33.37 16.33
N ASP A 208 15.86 -34.34 16.29
CA ASP A 208 15.64 -35.64 15.64
C ASP A 208 14.55 -36.46 16.34
N HIS A 209 14.53 -36.45 17.68
CA HIS A 209 13.48 -37.13 18.45
C HIS A 209 12.08 -36.56 18.16
N CYS A 210 11.94 -35.23 18.18
CA CYS A 210 10.67 -34.58 17.85
C CYS A 210 10.29 -34.80 16.37
N THR A 211 11.27 -34.71 15.45
CA THR A 211 11.11 -34.95 14.01
C THR A 211 10.54 -36.34 13.72
N ALA A 212 11.02 -37.36 14.43
CA ALA A 212 10.60 -38.75 14.27
C ALA A 212 9.19 -39.04 14.85
N GLY A 213 8.63 -38.17 15.69
CA GLY A 213 7.37 -38.40 16.39
C GLY A 213 6.12 -37.74 15.80
N GLN A 214 6.25 -36.90 14.77
CA GLN A 214 5.14 -36.11 14.20
C GLN A 214 4.15 -36.97 13.38
N ASP A 215 2.85 -36.76 13.53
CA ASP A 215 1.87 -37.28 12.58
C ASP A 215 1.88 -36.43 11.29
N THR A 216 2.73 -36.88 10.37
CA THR A 216 3.00 -36.19 9.11
C THR A 216 1.79 -36.23 8.17
N ASP A 217 0.94 -37.26 8.24
CA ASP A 217 -0.23 -37.39 7.36
C ASP A 217 -1.44 -36.60 7.88
N GLN A 218 -1.64 -36.51 9.20
CA GLN A 218 -2.58 -35.56 9.81
C GLN A 218 -2.15 -34.11 9.51
N LEU A 219 -0.86 -33.79 9.60
CA LEU A 219 -0.33 -32.46 9.27
C LEU A 219 -0.50 -32.09 7.79
N ARG A 220 -0.23 -33.01 6.86
CA ARG A 220 -0.54 -32.83 5.42
C ARG A 220 -2.02 -32.55 5.18
N GLN A 221 -2.91 -33.30 5.84
CA GLN A 221 -4.37 -33.10 5.74
C GLN A 221 -4.81 -31.75 6.30
N ALA A 222 -4.28 -31.36 7.47
CA ALA A 222 -4.54 -30.07 8.09
C ALA A 222 -4.08 -28.91 7.20
N ILE A 223 -2.87 -28.98 6.63
CA ILE A 223 -2.36 -28.00 5.66
C ILE A 223 -3.28 -27.88 4.43
N ALA A 224 -3.66 -29.01 3.83
CA ALA A 224 -4.55 -29.03 2.68
C ALA A 224 -5.94 -28.45 2.99
N GLN A 225 -6.48 -28.71 4.19
CA GLN A 225 -7.77 -28.17 4.62
C GLN A 225 -7.69 -26.68 4.97
N ALA A 226 -6.64 -26.24 5.64
CA ALA A 226 -6.42 -24.84 6.00
C ALA A 226 -6.30 -23.95 4.74
N GLN A 227 -5.64 -24.44 3.68
CA GLN A 227 -5.60 -23.78 2.38
C GLN A 227 -6.98 -23.68 1.70
N LYS A 228 -7.81 -24.74 1.76
CA LYS A 228 -9.20 -24.72 1.26
C LYS A 228 -10.04 -23.70 2.03
N ASN A 229 -9.91 -23.67 3.36
CA ASN A 229 -10.60 -22.73 4.24
C ASN A 229 -10.20 -21.28 3.93
N TRP A 230 -8.90 -21.01 3.71
CA TRP A 230 -8.38 -19.67 3.39
C TRP A 230 -8.98 -19.12 2.08
N ARG A 231 -9.00 -19.95 1.02
CA ARG A 231 -9.64 -19.58 -0.27
C ARG A 231 -11.13 -19.27 -0.09
N LYS A 232 -11.85 -20.04 0.73
CA LYS A 232 -13.26 -19.78 1.08
C LYS A 232 -13.45 -18.50 1.92
N ARG A 233 -12.54 -18.20 2.85
CA ARG A 233 -12.54 -16.94 3.65
C ARG A 233 -12.37 -15.73 2.72
N SER A 234 -11.43 -15.77 1.76
CA SER A 234 -11.26 -14.71 0.74
C SER A 234 -12.54 -14.50 -0.05
N ALA A 235 -13.03 -15.52 -0.77
CA ALA A 235 -14.19 -15.38 -1.66
C ALA A 235 -15.46 -14.83 -0.96
N ARG A 236 -15.64 -15.12 0.33
CA ARG A 236 -16.71 -14.52 1.15
C ARG A 236 -16.47 -13.03 1.45
N ARG A 237 -15.25 -12.65 1.82
CA ARG A 237 -14.87 -11.24 2.02
C ARG A 237 -15.01 -10.45 0.71
N ASP A 238 -14.49 -11.01 -0.38
CA ASP A 238 -14.57 -10.42 -1.72
C ASP A 238 -16.04 -10.17 -2.12
N SER A 239 -16.93 -11.15 -1.89
CA SER A 239 -18.37 -10.99 -2.11
C SER A 239 -19.02 -9.91 -1.22
N ALA A 240 -18.61 -9.77 0.05
CA ALA A 240 -19.17 -8.78 0.95
C ALA A 240 -18.74 -7.35 0.60
N VAL A 241 -17.48 -7.16 0.19
CA VAL A 241 -16.97 -5.87 -0.30
C VAL A 241 -17.66 -5.48 -1.62
N VAL A 242 -17.89 -6.43 -2.52
CA VAL A 242 -18.62 -6.22 -3.77
C VAL A 242 -20.07 -5.81 -3.52
N GLU A 243 -20.77 -6.45 -2.58
CA GLU A 243 -22.16 -6.10 -2.27
C GLU A 243 -22.25 -4.73 -1.56
N ALA A 244 -21.34 -4.41 -0.65
CA ALA A 244 -21.28 -3.09 -0.03
C ALA A 244 -21.03 -1.97 -1.08
N TRP A 245 -20.18 -2.24 -2.08
CA TRP A 245 -19.94 -1.33 -3.20
C TRP A 245 -21.17 -1.18 -4.12
N ARG A 246 -21.89 -2.28 -4.40
CA ARG A 246 -23.18 -2.24 -5.10
C ARG A 246 -24.16 -1.34 -4.36
N THR A 247 -24.42 -1.60 -3.08
CA THR A 247 -25.40 -0.84 -2.29
C THR A 247 -25.04 0.65 -2.21
N ALA A 248 -23.75 0.99 -2.14
CA ALA A 248 -23.29 2.38 -2.16
C ALA A 248 -23.59 3.08 -3.50
N LEU A 249 -23.37 2.42 -4.65
CA LEU A 249 -23.73 2.96 -5.96
C LEU A 249 -25.25 3.06 -6.14
N GLU A 250 -26.01 2.05 -5.70
CA GLU A 250 -27.48 2.05 -5.78
C GLU A 250 -28.08 3.18 -4.94
N PHE A 251 -27.55 3.39 -3.72
CA PHE A 251 -27.92 4.51 -2.87
C PHE A 251 -27.66 5.86 -3.55
N GLU A 252 -26.42 6.11 -4.01
CA GLU A 252 -26.02 7.37 -4.65
C GLU A 252 -26.82 7.67 -5.94
N ILE A 253 -27.11 6.64 -6.74
CA ILE A 253 -27.95 6.76 -7.95
C ILE A 253 -29.43 7.05 -7.58
N SER A 254 -29.90 6.54 -6.44
CA SER A 254 -31.27 6.73 -5.95
C SER A 254 -31.51 8.09 -5.27
N GLU A 255 -30.52 8.65 -4.56
CA GLU A 255 -30.56 10.05 -4.09
C GLU A 255 -30.56 11.01 -5.29
N GLY A 256 -29.76 10.69 -6.31
CA GLY A 256 -29.75 11.43 -7.57
C GLY A 256 -29.06 12.78 -7.45
N TRP A 257 -29.73 13.83 -7.89
CA TRP A 257 -29.17 15.17 -8.03
C TRP A 257 -29.54 16.04 -6.83
N THR A 258 -28.53 16.54 -6.12
CA THR A 258 -28.69 17.34 -4.89
C THR A 258 -28.08 18.74 -4.97
N ASP A 259 -27.15 18.99 -5.89
CA ASP A 259 -26.55 20.31 -6.15
C ASP A 259 -26.02 20.41 -7.60
N HIS A 260 -25.67 21.62 -8.03
CA HIS A 260 -25.04 21.89 -9.33
C HIS A 260 -23.63 21.28 -9.45
N GLY A 261 -23.16 21.11 -10.69
CA GLY A 261 -21.82 20.57 -10.99
C GLY A 261 -21.70 19.04 -10.92
N GLN A 262 -22.67 18.35 -10.31
CA GLN A 262 -22.65 16.89 -10.08
C GLN A 262 -22.69 16.02 -11.36
N THR A 263 -22.96 16.60 -12.54
CA THR A 263 -23.19 15.86 -13.80
C THR A 263 -22.08 14.87 -14.16
N ASN A 264 -20.81 15.26 -14.05
CA ASN A 264 -19.70 14.34 -14.37
C ASN A 264 -19.58 13.19 -13.35
N HIS A 265 -19.92 13.44 -12.10
CA HIS A 265 -19.84 12.44 -11.03
C HIS A 265 -20.98 11.43 -11.15
N LEU A 266 -22.23 11.87 -11.20
CA LEU A 266 -23.39 10.98 -11.30
C LEU A 266 -23.36 10.13 -12.59
N LEU A 267 -23.03 10.72 -13.74
CA LEU A 267 -22.93 9.95 -15.00
C LEU A 267 -21.84 8.87 -14.93
N LYS A 268 -20.72 9.15 -14.26
CA LYS A 268 -19.67 8.15 -14.00
C LYS A 268 -20.18 7.00 -13.12
N GLN A 269 -20.89 7.31 -12.03
CA GLN A 269 -21.37 6.28 -11.09
C GLN A 269 -22.47 5.41 -11.73
N ILE A 270 -23.39 6.02 -12.49
CA ILE A 270 -24.40 5.31 -13.29
C ILE A 270 -23.74 4.41 -14.34
N ALA A 271 -22.75 4.93 -15.09
CA ALA A 271 -22.04 4.14 -16.11
C ALA A 271 -21.19 3.00 -15.51
N CYS A 272 -20.53 3.25 -14.38
CA CYS A 272 -19.83 2.25 -13.58
C CYS A 272 -20.78 1.10 -13.18
N TYR A 273 -21.93 1.42 -12.60
CA TYR A 273 -22.93 0.42 -12.22
C TYR A 273 -23.48 -0.35 -13.45
N GLY A 274 -23.72 0.36 -14.55
CA GLY A 274 -24.15 -0.21 -15.83
C GLY A 274 -23.19 -1.26 -16.38
N VAL A 275 -21.88 -0.98 -16.38
CA VAL A 275 -20.84 -1.93 -16.84
C VAL A 275 -20.63 -3.07 -15.84
N VAL A 276 -20.44 -2.76 -14.56
CA VAL A 276 -20.02 -3.74 -13.54
C VAL A 276 -21.14 -4.68 -13.15
N PHE A 277 -22.32 -4.14 -12.83
CA PHE A 277 -23.41 -4.90 -12.20
C PHE A 277 -24.52 -5.27 -13.18
N GLN A 278 -24.90 -4.37 -14.10
CA GLN A 278 -25.88 -4.66 -15.15
C GLN A 278 -25.26 -5.30 -16.42
N ARG A 279 -23.92 -5.32 -16.53
CA ARG A 279 -23.16 -5.94 -17.63
C ARG A 279 -23.46 -5.34 -19.02
N LEU A 280 -23.88 -4.08 -19.05
CA LEU A 280 -24.22 -3.34 -20.26
C LEU A 280 -22.97 -2.83 -20.98
N LYS A 281 -23.10 -2.65 -22.30
CA LYS A 281 -22.05 -2.16 -23.21
C LYS A 281 -22.68 -1.46 -24.42
N GLY A 282 -21.89 -0.66 -25.14
CA GLY A 282 -22.30 0.05 -26.35
C GLY A 282 -23.56 0.89 -26.14
N GLU A 283 -24.44 0.91 -27.12
CA GLU A 283 -25.68 1.71 -27.12
C GLU A 283 -26.55 1.44 -25.88
N HIS A 284 -26.71 0.18 -25.46
CA HIS A 284 -27.48 -0.15 -24.25
C HIS A 284 -26.91 0.44 -22.95
N LEU A 285 -25.59 0.68 -22.88
CA LEU A 285 -25.00 1.43 -21.77
C LEU A 285 -25.30 2.92 -21.89
N MET A 286 -25.28 3.49 -23.09
CA MET A 286 -25.62 4.90 -23.34
C MET A 286 -27.10 5.18 -23.00
N GLU A 287 -28.01 4.34 -23.49
CA GLU A 287 -29.45 4.34 -23.17
C GLU A 287 -29.68 4.23 -21.66
N TYR A 288 -29.01 3.28 -20.99
CA TYR A 288 -29.12 3.10 -19.54
C TYR A 288 -28.63 4.33 -18.77
N VAL A 289 -27.48 4.89 -19.15
CA VAL A 289 -26.90 6.06 -18.48
C VAL A 289 -27.80 7.28 -18.65
N GLN A 290 -28.28 7.54 -19.87
CA GLN A 290 -29.21 8.64 -20.16
C GLN A 290 -30.53 8.49 -19.41
N ARG A 291 -31.22 7.35 -19.57
CA ARG A 291 -32.53 7.09 -18.95
C ARG A 291 -32.46 7.13 -17.42
N THR A 292 -31.37 6.64 -16.82
CA THR A 292 -31.21 6.71 -15.36
C THR A 292 -30.98 8.17 -14.94
N ALA A 293 -30.05 8.87 -15.59
CA ALA A 293 -29.70 10.24 -15.25
C ALA A 293 -30.86 11.24 -15.38
N THR A 294 -31.71 11.10 -16.40
CA THR A 294 -32.90 11.95 -16.58
C THR A 294 -34.03 11.63 -15.60
N ASN A 295 -34.09 10.41 -15.07
CA ASN A 295 -35.16 9.94 -14.19
C ASN A 295 -34.79 10.04 -12.70
N SER A 296 -33.50 10.17 -12.35
CA SER A 296 -33.05 10.43 -10.98
C SER A 296 -33.63 11.76 -10.43
N ALA A 297 -33.97 11.75 -9.14
CA ALA A 297 -34.55 12.90 -8.46
C ALA A 297 -33.69 14.16 -8.60
N GLY A 298 -34.32 15.34 -8.73
CA GLY A 298 -33.61 16.63 -8.84
C GLY A 298 -32.98 16.95 -10.21
N TYR A 299 -33.00 16.05 -11.20
CA TYR A 299 -32.41 16.27 -12.53
C TYR A 299 -32.80 17.61 -13.16
N ALA A 300 -34.10 17.91 -13.16
CA ALA A 300 -34.69 19.14 -13.72
C ALA A 300 -34.25 20.43 -12.98
N GLN A 301 -33.85 20.31 -11.70
CA GLN A 301 -33.50 21.44 -10.84
C GLN A 301 -31.99 21.71 -10.82
N TRP A 302 -31.17 20.66 -10.78
CA TRP A 302 -29.74 20.79 -10.49
C TRP A 302 -28.82 20.54 -11.69
N CYS A 303 -29.21 19.71 -12.66
CA CYS A 303 -28.39 19.46 -13.84
C CYS A 303 -28.47 20.65 -14.82
N ARG A 304 -27.42 21.47 -14.90
CA ARG A 304 -27.35 22.59 -15.87
C ARG A 304 -27.09 22.14 -17.31
N HIS A 305 -26.64 20.90 -17.49
CA HIS A 305 -26.29 20.30 -18.78
C HIS A 305 -27.46 19.57 -19.46
N GLN A 306 -28.71 19.90 -19.13
CA GLN A 306 -29.92 19.28 -19.72
C GLN A 306 -29.92 19.32 -21.25
N HIS A 307 -29.43 20.43 -21.83
CA HIS A 307 -29.37 20.66 -23.28
C HIS A 307 -28.35 19.78 -24.03
N GLU A 308 -27.40 19.16 -23.32
CA GLU A 308 -26.36 18.28 -23.89
C GLU A 308 -26.26 16.92 -23.16
N ILE A 309 -27.30 16.55 -22.39
CA ILE A 309 -27.23 15.40 -21.47
C ILE A 309 -26.90 14.10 -22.20
N GLU A 310 -27.48 13.89 -23.39
CA GLU A 310 -27.28 12.70 -24.21
C GLU A 310 -25.81 12.52 -24.59
N LEU A 311 -25.18 13.57 -25.13
CA LEU A 311 -23.76 13.60 -25.47
C LEU A 311 -22.90 13.21 -24.26
N ARG A 312 -23.17 13.82 -23.11
CA ARG A 312 -22.43 13.51 -21.87
C ARG A 312 -22.63 12.06 -21.43
N CYS A 313 -23.82 11.49 -21.60
CA CYS A 313 -24.10 10.09 -21.31
C CYS A 313 -23.33 9.16 -22.25
N GLN A 314 -23.28 9.45 -23.55
CA GLN A 314 -22.48 8.71 -24.53
C GLN A 314 -20.97 8.75 -24.20
N VAL A 315 -20.45 9.92 -23.82
CA VAL A 315 -19.04 10.10 -23.41
C VAL A 315 -18.72 9.30 -22.15
N TRP A 316 -19.56 9.38 -21.10
CA TRP A 316 -19.32 8.66 -19.86
C TRP A 316 -19.53 7.13 -19.98
N ALA A 317 -20.45 6.68 -20.83
CA ALA A 317 -20.59 5.27 -21.17
C ALA A 317 -19.31 4.71 -21.82
N ARG A 318 -18.83 5.32 -22.91
CA ARG A 318 -17.59 4.90 -23.61
C ARG A 318 -16.37 4.96 -22.68
N ALA A 319 -16.28 6.00 -21.83
CA ALA A 319 -15.21 6.12 -20.84
C ALA A 319 -15.27 5.03 -19.76
N ALA A 320 -16.47 4.61 -19.35
CA ALA A 320 -16.66 3.54 -18.39
C ALA A 320 -16.27 2.16 -18.96
N GLU A 321 -16.59 1.87 -20.23
CA GLU A 321 -16.16 0.63 -20.90
C GLU A 321 -14.63 0.50 -20.99
N GLY A 322 -13.91 1.61 -21.14
CA GLY A 322 -12.44 1.65 -21.10
C GLY A 322 -11.83 1.55 -19.69
N TYR A 323 -12.63 1.54 -18.64
CA TYR A 323 -12.16 1.60 -17.24
C TYR A 323 -12.65 0.44 -16.37
N TYR A 324 -13.90 0.05 -16.51
CA TYR A 324 -14.59 -0.98 -15.73
C TYR A 324 -14.83 -2.24 -16.58
N TRP A 325 -15.15 -3.35 -15.92
CA TRP A 325 -15.51 -4.61 -16.57
C TRP A 325 -16.64 -5.30 -15.79
N PRO A 326 -17.44 -6.17 -16.45
CA PRO A 326 -18.49 -6.93 -15.79
C PRO A 326 -17.99 -7.72 -14.57
N LEU A 327 -18.72 -7.67 -13.46
CA LEU A 327 -18.37 -8.37 -12.24
C LEU A 327 -18.20 -9.87 -12.52
N GLY A 328 -17.01 -10.41 -12.21
CA GLY A 328 -16.65 -11.81 -12.40
C GLY A 328 -15.97 -12.14 -13.74
N THR A 329 -15.68 -11.15 -14.60
CA THR A 329 -14.76 -11.35 -15.75
C THR A 329 -13.32 -10.98 -15.38
N GLU A 330 -12.36 -11.51 -16.15
CA GLU A 330 -10.96 -11.07 -16.03
C GLU A 330 -10.79 -9.61 -16.46
N SER A 331 -9.81 -8.92 -15.88
CA SER A 331 -9.54 -7.51 -16.21
C SER A 331 -8.84 -7.41 -17.57
N THR A 332 -9.49 -6.74 -18.53
CA THR A 332 -8.94 -6.46 -19.87
C THR A 332 -7.69 -5.56 -19.83
N ARG A 333 -7.40 -4.94 -18.68
CA ARG A 333 -6.20 -4.13 -18.47
C ARG A 333 -5.01 -5.02 -18.15
N GLN A 334 -4.24 -5.37 -19.18
CA GLN A 334 -2.89 -5.92 -18.98
C GLN A 334 -2.06 -4.92 -18.15
N GLY A 335 -1.42 -5.40 -17.07
CA GLY A 335 -0.74 -4.55 -16.06
C GLY A 335 0.55 -3.85 -16.53
N ASN A 336 0.80 -3.79 -17.83
CA ASN A 336 2.00 -3.21 -18.44
C ASN A 336 1.68 -1.84 -19.05
N ILE A 337 1.94 -0.76 -18.30
CA ILE A 337 1.96 0.62 -18.87
C ILE A 337 3.15 0.81 -19.84
N HIS A 338 4.12 -0.10 -19.81
CA HIS A 338 5.26 -0.14 -20.72
C HIS A 338 5.44 -1.55 -21.31
N LYS A 339 5.75 -1.60 -22.61
CA LYS A 339 5.83 -2.79 -23.48
C LYS A 339 4.48 -3.41 -23.86
N ASP A 340 3.88 -2.80 -24.88
CA ASP A 340 3.40 -3.54 -26.05
C ASP A 340 4.01 -2.89 -27.29
N GLU A 341 4.91 -3.63 -27.97
CA GLU A 341 5.39 -3.28 -29.30
C GLU A 341 4.45 -3.93 -30.31
N GLY A 342 3.48 -3.16 -30.83
CA GLY A 342 2.64 -3.63 -31.94
C GLY A 342 1.12 -3.65 -31.72
N ASN A 343 0.52 -2.64 -31.06
CA ASN A 343 -0.85 -2.26 -31.44
C ASN A 343 -1.17 -0.77 -31.19
N GLY A 344 -1.78 -0.11 -32.16
CA GLY A 344 -1.75 1.36 -32.32
C GLY A 344 -2.58 2.21 -31.34
N ALA A 345 -3.34 1.60 -30.43
CA ALA A 345 -4.25 2.32 -29.54
C ALA A 345 -3.52 2.96 -28.32
N SER A 346 -2.64 2.21 -27.66
CA SER A 346 -1.99 2.64 -26.40
C SER A 346 -1.00 3.79 -26.58
N SER A 347 -0.46 3.99 -27.79
CA SER A 347 0.48 5.06 -28.11
C SER A 347 -0.11 6.48 -27.97
N SER A 348 -1.41 6.66 -28.18
CA SER A 348 -2.03 7.99 -28.17
C SER A 348 -2.03 8.63 -26.79
N GLY A 349 -2.38 7.88 -25.73
CA GLY A 349 -2.41 8.43 -24.36
C GLY A 349 -1.04 8.90 -23.87
N ILE A 350 0.03 8.17 -24.22
CA ILE A 350 1.41 8.54 -23.88
C ILE A 350 1.84 9.77 -24.69
N ARG A 351 1.60 9.78 -26.02
CA ARG A 351 1.93 10.93 -26.88
C ARG A 351 1.18 12.21 -26.49
N ILE A 352 -0.10 12.12 -26.12
CA ILE A 352 -0.90 13.27 -25.68
C ILE A 352 -0.36 13.86 -24.37
N ASN A 353 0.00 13.01 -23.39
CA ASN A 353 0.54 13.49 -22.12
C ASN A 353 1.97 14.05 -22.27
N GLN A 354 2.77 13.50 -23.19
CA GLN A 354 4.08 14.04 -23.55
C GLN A 354 3.94 15.41 -24.23
N ALA A 355 3.10 15.53 -25.27
CA ALA A 355 2.87 16.79 -25.98
C ALA A 355 2.31 17.90 -25.07
N ARG A 356 1.39 17.56 -24.15
CA ARG A 356 0.89 18.49 -23.11
C ARG A 356 2.00 18.93 -22.14
N ALA A 357 2.95 18.06 -21.82
CA ALA A 357 4.10 18.42 -20.99
C ALA A 357 5.09 19.32 -21.74
N GLU A 358 5.28 19.11 -23.04
CA GLU A 358 6.15 19.91 -23.92
C GLU A 358 5.56 21.30 -24.20
N ASP A 359 4.27 21.39 -24.53
CA ASP A 359 3.54 22.66 -24.69
C ASP A 359 3.59 23.51 -23.41
N ALA A 360 3.30 22.91 -22.24
CA ALA A 360 3.37 23.63 -20.97
C ALA A 360 4.77 24.19 -20.69
N GLN A 361 5.83 23.42 -21.00
CA GLN A 361 7.23 23.88 -20.89
C GLN A 361 7.54 25.00 -21.89
N ALA A 362 7.09 24.88 -23.15
CA ALA A 362 7.27 25.90 -24.16
C ALA A 362 6.57 27.22 -23.79
N ARG A 363 5.32 27.17 -23.31
CA ARG A 363 4.57 28.35 -22.85
C ARG A 363 5.23 29.02 -21.64
N ILE A 364 5.70 28.25 -20.66
CA ILE A 364 6.46 28.77 -19.51
C ILE A 364 7.76 29.45 -19.95
N LYS A 365 8.54 28.80 -20.83
CA LYS A 365 9.81 29.35 -21.35
C LYS A 365 9.60 30.61 -22.18
N ASN A 366 8.57 30.64 -23.03
CA ASN A 366 8.23 31.81 -23.84
C ASN A 366 7.75 32.99 -22.98
N ALA A 367 6.91 32.74 -21.96
CA ALA A 367 6.49 33.77 -21.01
C ALA A 367 7.68 34.37 -20.24
N PHE A 368 8.62 33.54 -19.79
CA PHE A 368 9.85 34.03 -19.15
C PHE A 368 10.74 34.84 -20.10
N ASN A 369 10.92 34.38 -21.34
CA ASN A 369 11.67 35.11 -22.36
C ASN A 369 11.03 36.47 -22.69
N GLN A 370 9.71 36.55 -22.81
CA GLN A 370 9.00 37.82 -23.03
C GLN A 370 9.24 38.81 -21.88
N LEU A 371 9.19 38.36 -20.61
CA LEU A 371 9.53 39.20 -19.47
C LEU A 371 11.02 39.62 -19.44
N LYS A 372 11.92 38.79 -19.98
CA LYS A 372 13.35 39.09 -20.13
C LYS A 372 13.60 40.13 -21.22
N GLU A 373 13.04 39.93 -22.40
CA GLU A 373 13.18 40.79 -23.58
C GLU A 373 12.53 42.17 -23.37
N ALA A 374 11.41 42.22 -22.64
CA ALA A 374 10.77 43.48 -22.24
C ALA A 374 11.48 44.20 -21.07
N GLY A 375 12.58 43.65 -20.53
CA GLY A 375 13.30 44.18 -19.35
C GLY A 375 12.52 44.09 -18.03
N GLN A 376 11.36 43.43 -18.02
CA GLN A 376 10.40 43.45 -16.91
C GLN A 376 10.80 42.55 -15.73
N LEU A 377 11.77 41.63 -15.89
CA LEU A 377 12.26 40.79 -14.79
C LEU A 377 12.68 41.60 -13.54
N ALA A 378 13.27 42.79 -13.73
CA ALA A 378 13.69 43.67 -12.63
C ALA A 378 12.52 44.25 -11.80
N LEU A 379 11.29 44.22 -12.32
CA LEU A 379 10.09 44.66 -11.61
C LEU A 379 9.62 43.64 -10.56
N TYR A 380 10.01 42.37 -10.71
CA TYR A 380 9.54 41.25 -9.87
C TYR A 380 10.54 40.89 -8.77
N GLN A 381 10.63 41.76 -7.75
CA GLN A 381 11.55 41.61 -6.60
C GLN A 381 11.39 40.31 -5.78
N THR A 382 10.36 39.50 -6.02
CA THR A 382 10.20 38.20 -5.36
C THR A 382 9.86 37.09 -6.36
N LYS A 383 10.35 35.88 -6.06
CA LYS A 383 10.03 34.65 -6.81
C LYS A 383 8.52 34.43 -6.96
N THR A 384 7.72 34.78 -5.95
CA THR A 384 6.26 34.64 -5.98
C THR A 384 5.59 35.64 -6.92
N ALA A 385 6.13 36.86 -7.06
CA ALA A 385 5.63 37.85 -8.01
C ALA A 385 5.94 37.43 -9.45
N LEU A 386 7.17 36.96 -9.71
CA LEU A 386 7.57 36.41 -11.02
C LEU A 386 6.77 35.15 -11.38
N GLU A 387 6.56 34.25 -10.41
CA GLU A 387 5.71 33.06 -10.56
C GLU A 387 4.29 33.43 -11.03
N ASN A 388 3.68 34.44 -10.41
CA ASN A 388 2.33 34.89 -10.78
C ASN A 388 2.30 35.52 -12.19
N ALA A 389 3.28 36.36 -12.54
CA ALA A 389 3.38 36.96 -13.88
C ALA A 389 3.54 35.90 -14.99
N ILE A 390 4.36 34.87 -14.74
CA ILE A 390 4.53 33.72 -15.66
C ILE A 390 3.26 32.88 -15.75
N ILE A 391 2.52 32.68 -14.65
CA ILE A 391 1.20 32.03 -14.67
C ILE A 391 0.21 32.81 -15.55
N GLU A 392 0.17 34.14 -15.42
CA GLU A 392 -0.72 35.00 -16.19
C GLU A 392 -0.38 35.05 -17.68
N LEU A 393 0.90 35.02 -18.05
CA LEU A 393 1.35 34.99 -19.45
C LEU A 393 1.23 33.59 -20.08
N ALA A 394 1.75 32.55 -19.41
CA ALA A 394 1.80 31.19 -19.96
C ALA A 394 0.45 30.47 -19.96
N LYS A 395 -0.56 30.97 -19.21
CA LYS A 395 -1.84 30.29 -18.93
C LYS A 395 -1.62 28.86 -18.42
N CYS A 396 -0.78 28.75 -17.40
CA CYS A 396 -0.39 27.48 -16.77
C CYS A 396 -0.76 27.48 -15.28
N SER A 397 -1.22 26.35 -14.75
CA SER A 397 -1.55 26.25 -13.32
C SER A 397 -0.30 26.40 -12.44
N LYS A 398 -0.47 26.97 -11.25
CA LYS A 398 0.63 27.23 -10.29
C LYS A 398 1.47 25.98 -9.97
N GLN A 399 0.84 24.81 -9.93
CA GLN A 399 1.51 23.52 -9.76
C GLN A 399 2.38 23.14 -10.98
N THR A 400 1.93 23.45 -12.20
CA THR A 400 2.67 23.21 -13.45
C THR A 400 3.86 24.14 -13.59
N THR A 401 3.70 25.43 -13.29
CA THR A 401 4.78 26.42 -13.28
C THR A 401 5.87 26.07 -12.26
N ARG A 402 5.50 25.49 -11.12
CA ARG A 402 6.44 24.93 -10.12
C ARG A 402 7.11 23.63 -10.57
N LYS A 403 6.40 22.74 -11.26
CA LYS A 403 6.98 21.48 -11.81
C LYS A 403 8.14 21.77 -12.77
N TYR A 404 8.03 22.82 -13.58
CA TYR A 404 9.06 23.22 -14.54
C TYR A 404 9.81 24.50 -14.13
N MET A 405 10.04 24.68 -12.82
CA MET A 405 10.71 25.84 -12.23
C MET A 405 12.08 26.16 -12.84
N HIS A 406 12.83 25.13 -13.24
CA HIS A 406 14.16 25.26 -13.86
C HIS A 406 14.16 26.02 -15.19
N LEU A 407 13.01 26.23 -15.84
CA LEU A 407 12.90 26.99 -17.09
C LEU A 407 12.86 28.51 -16.90
N TRP A 408 12.64 28.99 -15.68
CA TRP A 408 12.40 30.42 -15.39
C TRP A 408 12.97 30.92 -14.06
N TYR A 409 13.48 30.03 -13.20
CA TYR A 409 14.16 30.38 -11.96
C TYR A 409 15.37 29.48 -11.74
N PRO A 410 16.60 29.97 -11.94
CA PRO A 410 17.82 29.20 -11.68
C PRO A 410 17.89 28.70 -10.23
N SER A 411 18.52 27.54 -10.04
CA SER A 411 19.12 27.21 -8.74
C SER A 411 20.28 28.16 -8.44
N VAL A 412 20.64 28.30 -7.16
CA VAL A 412 21.73 29.18 -6.69
C VAL A 412 23.11 28.54 -6.94
N SER A 413 23.26 27.93 -8.12
CA SER A 413 24.42 27.19 -8.60
C SER A 413 25.01 27.79 -9.89
N ASP A 414 24.20 28.50 -10.67
CA ASP A 414 24.50 28.81 -12.08
C ASP A 414 24.72 30.33 -12.30
N GLN A 415 25.38 31.02 -11.35
CA GLN A 415 25.77 32.44 -11.50
C GLN A 415 27.23 32.71 -11.10
N THR A 416 28.15 32.08 -11.83
CA THR A 416 29.57 32.48 -11.87
C THR A 416 30.14 32.35 -13.29
N GLU A 417 29.77 33.26 -14.19
CA GLU A 417 30.56 33.56 -15.40
C GLU A 417 30.14 34.93 -15.98
N GLU A 418 31.13 35.78 -16.27
CA GLU A 418 31.09 37.01 -17.11
C GLU A 418 30.11 38.16 -16.72
N VAL A 419 30.48 39.46 -16.68
CA VAL A 419 31.76 40.18 -16.91
C VAL A 419 31.89 41.31 -15.89
N CYS A 420 33.11 41.60 -15.40
CA CYS A 420 33.48 42.94 -14.93
C CYS A 420 34.96 43.21 -15.23
N THR A 421 35.26 44.10 -16.18
CA THR A 421 36.62 44.52 -16.53
C THR A 421 37.01 45.79 -15.77
N ASN A 422 38.11 45.74 -15.02
CA ASN A 422 39.27 46.66 -15.11
C ASN A 422 40.17 46.55 -13.85
N ASP A 423 41.46 46.35 -14.10
CA ASP A 423 42.65 46.84 -13.39
C ASP A 423 42.58 47.10 -11.87
N PHE A 424 43.30 46.27 -11.09
CA PHE A 424 44.61 46.68 -10.56
C PHE A 424 45.50 45.48 -10.16
N GLU A 425 46.79 45.75 -9.95
CA GLU A 425 47.87 44.75 -9.79
C GLU A 425 47.98 44.16 -8.36
N ALA A 426 48.38 42.87 -8.23
CA ALA A 426 49.59 42.46 -7.46
C ALA A 426 49.80 40.92 -7.29
N VAL A 427 50.92 40.43 -7.84
CA VAL A 427 51.95 39.55 -7.20
C VAL A 427 51.58 38.19 -6.53
N SER A 428 51.88 37.10 -7.27
CA SER A 428 52.43 35.79 -6.80
C SER A 428 51.54 34.77 -6.04
N GLY A 429 51.76 33.45 -6.23
CA GLY A 429 51.06 32.44 -5.40
C GLY A 429 51.05 30.93 -5.73
N SER A 430 52.00 30.34 -6.46
CA SER A 430 52.28 28.87 -6.50
C SER A 430 51.21 27.86 -7.04
N SER A 431 51.57 27.20 -8.16
CA SER A 431 51.44 25.75 -8.45
C SER A 431 50.07 25.05 -8.60
N LYS A 432 49.86 24.45 -9.79
CA LYS A 432 48.92 23.33 -10.06
C LYS A 432 49.68 22.02 -10.33
N PRO A 433 49.12 20.84 -10.00
CA PRO A 433 49.44 19.56 -10.67
C PRO A 433 48.81 19.46 -12.08
N SER A 434 49.21 18.48 -12.90
CA SER A 434 48.82 18.32 -14.30
C SER A 434 47.54 17.49 -14.52
N LEU A 435 47.09 17.41 -15.78
CA LEU A 435 45.77 16.90 -16.21
C LEU A 435 45.72 15.39 -16.51
N GLU A 436 46.79 14.64 -16.22
CA GLU A 436 47.02 13.28 -16.74
C GLU A 436 46.40 12.16 -15.87
N ASP A 437 45.94 12.46 -14.66
CA ASP A 437 45.39 11.48 -13.70
C ASP A 437 43.90 11.14 -13.88
N ILE A 438 43.18 11.83 -14.79
CA ILE A 438 41.71 11.73 -14.89
C ILE A 438 41.23 10.74 -15.97
N GLU A 439 42.03 10.47 -17.00
CA GLU A 439 41.58 9.76 -18.22
C GLU A 439 41.65 8.22 -18.13
N LYS A 440 41.19 7.62 -17.01
CA LYS A 440 41.28 6.16 -16.76
C LYS A 440 40.04 5.48 -16.18
N LEU A 441 38.87 6.13 -16.16
CA LEU A 441 37.62 5.56 -15.61
C LEU A 441 36.41 5.80 -16.54
N SER A 442 36.42 5.17 -17.72
CA SER A 442 35.39 5.41 -18.76
C SER A 442 35.08 4.21 -19.68
N GLU A 443 34.86 3.01 -19.12
CA GLU A 443 34.21 1.89 -19.86
C GLU A 443 32.83 1.52 -19.26
N PRO A 444 31.75 1.43 -20.06
CA PRO A 444 30.40 1.16 -19.55
C PRO A 444 30.10 -0.34 -19.40
N LEU A 445 29.79 -0.78 -18.17
CA LEU A 445 29.38 -2.16 -17.91
C LEU A 445 27.98 -2.48 -18.44
N SER A 446 27.92 -3.44 -19.37
CA SER A 446 26.68 -3.98 -19.95
C SER A 446 25.70 -4.52 -18.89
N ASN A 447 24.46 -4.00 -18.92
CA ASN A 447 23.35 -4.45 -18.07
C ASN A 447 22.97 -5.92 -18.35
N LYS A 448 23.49 -6.84 -17.54
CA LYS A 448 23.13 -8.26 -17.58
C LYS A 448 21.87 -8.52 -16.74
N GLN A 449 20.82 -9.00 -17.40
CA GLN A 449 19.66 -9.58 -16.72
C GLN A 449 20.10 -10.75 -15.83
N VAL A 450 19.62 -10.77 -14.58
CA VAL A 450 19.69 -11.95 -13.70
C VAL A 450 18.28 -12.39 -13.37
N HIS A 451 17.87 -13.52 -13.93
CA HIS A 451 16.57 -14.14 -13.71
C HIS A 451 16.65 -15.13 -12.54
N THR A 452 15.75 -15.03 -11.57
CA THR A 452 15.37 -16.16 -10.72
C THR A 452 14.40 -17.08 -11.50
N GLN A 453 14.27 -18.34 -11.07
CA GLN A 453 13.62 -19.37 -11.88
C GLN A 453 12.08 -19.24 -11.90
N THR A 454 11.48 -19.55 -13.04
CA THR A 454 10.07 -19.29 -13.40
C THR A 454 9.11 -20.40 -12.91
N TYR A 455 7.81 -20.26 -13.25
CA TYR A 455 6.63 -21.08 -12.91
C TYR A 455 6.09 -20.83 -11.48
N MET A 456 4.81 -20.46 -11.27
CA MET A 456 3.63 -20.38 -12.16
C MET A 456 2.98 -18.99 -12.12
N LYS A 457 2.33 -18.56 -13.22
CA LYS A 457 1.30 -17.49 -13.20
C LYS A 457 -0.04 -18.08 -12.75
N GLY A 458 -0.84 -17.33 -11.98
CA GLY A 458 -2.24 -17.68 -11.73
C GLY A 458 -2.88 -16.89 -10.57
N LEU A 459 -3.98 -16.19 -10.86
CA LEU A 459 -4.82 -15.37 -9.98
C LEU A 459 -4.13 -14.20 -9.25
N ALA A 460 -4.62 -12.98 -9.51
CA ALA A 460 -4.33 -11.80 -8.71
C ALA A 460 -5.26 -11.74 -7.47
N PRO A 461 -4.75 -11.50 -6.26
CA PRO A 461 -5.57 -11.18 -5.10
C PRO A 461 -5.96 -9.69 -5.08
N ALA A 462 -7.09 -9.37 -4.45
CA ALA A 462 -7.55 -8.00 -4.25
C ALA A 462 -6.62 -7.20 -3.33
N ALA A 463 -6.69 -5.86 -3.44
CA ALA A 463 -5.86 -4.95 -2.66
C ALA A 463 -6.37 -4.82 -1.21
N ASP A 464 -5.83 -5.63 -0.29
CA ASP A 464 -6.09 -5.47 1.15
C ASP A 464 -5.39 -4.21 1.68
N SER A 465 -6.18 -3.22 2.12
CA SER A 465 -5.74 -2.05 2.90
C SER A 465 -6.65 -1.92 4.11
N GLY A 466 -6.28 -2.57 5.19
CA GLY A 466 -7.05 -2.53 6.44
C GLY A 466 -7.04 -1.14 7.08
N LEU A 467 -8.25 -0.62 7.31
CA LEU A 467 -8.58 0.34 8.36
C LEU A 467 -10.00 0.04 8.83
N ASP A 468 -10.20 0.01 10.14
CA ASP A 468 -11.51 -0.15 10.78
C ASP A 468 -12.09 1.25 11.11
N PRO A 469 -13.40 1.53 10.97
CA PRO A 469 -13.91 2.89 11.00
C PRO A 469 -14.51 3.31 12.35
N SER A 470 -13.88 4.28 13.03
CA SER A 470 -14.59 5.35 13.78
C SER A 470 -13.64 6.49 14.23
N PRO A 471 -14.14 7.74 14.37
CA PRO A 471 -13.28 8.90 14.59
C PRO A 471 -13.18 9.36 16.06
N ILE A 472 -11.95 9.53 16.56
CA ILE A 472 -11.64 10.37 17.74
C ILE A 472 -10.42 11.26 17.40
N LEU A 473 -10.51 12.55 17.73
CA LEU A 473 -9.47 13.54 17.46
C LEU A 473 -8.32 13.45 18.49
N PRO A 474 -7.04 13.30 18.07
CA PRO A 474 -5.90 13.43 18.97
C PRO A 474 -5.50 14.90 19.14
N SER A 475 -5.59 15.42 20.37
CA SER A 475 -5.00 16.70 20.76
C SER A 475 -3.48 16.57 20.99
N LYS A 476 -2.75 17.69 20.85
CA LYS A 476 -1.28 17.71 21.00
C LYS A 476 -0.82 17.59 22.46
N GLY A 477 0.25 16.82 22.67
CA GLY A 477 1.05 16.75 23.90
C GLY A 477 1.71 15.36 24.01
N GLY A 478 2.89 15.19 24.61
CA GLY A 478 3.86 16.14 25.17
C GLY A 478 5.01 15.33 25.79
N ALA A 479 6.26 15.81 25.72
CA ALA A 479 7.43 15.02 26.12
C ALA A 479 7.77 15.13 27.62
N GLY A 480 8.29 14.03 28.19
CA GLY A 480 8.78 13.89 29.57
C GLY A 480 8.73 12.41 29.97
N GLY A 481 9.54 11.90 30.90
CA GLY A 481 10.57 12.53 31.75
C GLY A 481 10.76 11.68 33.02
N LEU A 482 11.98 11.55 33.55
CA LEU A 482 12.23 10.80 34.80
C LEU A 482 11.56 11.52 35.99
N SER A 483 11.09 10.87 37.06
CA SER A 483 11.96 10.47 38.19
C SER A 483 11.15 10.00 39.44
N THR A 484 11.80 9.20 40.30
CA THR A 484 11.64 9.08 41.78
C THR A 484 10.35 8.57 42.47
N THR A 485 10.55 7.47 43.22
CA THR A 485 9.98 7.03 44.52
C THR A 485 10.07 8.10 45.64
N PRO A 486 9.45 7.98 46.87
CA PRO A 486 9.18 6.74 47.64
C PRO A 486 7.94 6.64 48.60
N ALA A 487 7.75 5.44 49.20
CA ALA A 487 6.97 5.07 50.43
C ALA A 487 5.47 5.46 50.52
N GLY A 488 4.55 4.74 51.19
CA GLY A 488 4.56 3.52 52.03
C GLY A 488 3.17 3.39 52.74
N GLU A 489 2.83 2.41 53.60
CA GLU A 489 3.45 1.12 53.96
C GLU A 489 2.44 0.27 54.81
N VAL A 490 2.32 -1.07 54.58
CA VAL A 490 1.43 -2.03 55.31
C VAL A 490 -0.09 -1.66 55.27
N VAL A 491 -1.16 -2.37 55.71
CA VAL A 491 -1.57 -3.67 56.31
C VAL A 491 -2.93 -4.04 55.64
N GLY A 492 -3.46 -5.27 55.44
CA GLY A 492 -3.07 -6.67 55.73
C GLY A 492 -4.20 -7.64 55.30
N ASP A 493 -4.27 -8.87 55.83
CA ASP A 493 -5.20 -9.99 55.48
C ASP A 493 -5.47 -10.86 56.77
N PRO A 494 -6.31 -11.92 56.84
CA PRO A 494 -7.46 -12.39 56.03
C PRO A 494 -8.76 -12.69 56.84
N SER A 495 -9.88 -12.98 56.14
CA SER A 495 -10.80 -14.14 56.39
C SER A 495 -12.06 -14.06 55.50
N SER A 496 -12.29 -14.99 54.55
CA SER A 496 -12.88 -16.35 54.71
C SER A 496 -14.40 -16.40 55.00
N GLN A 497 -15.23 -16.81 54.01
CA GLN A 497 -16.00 -18.08 54.02
C GLN A 497 -17.07 -18.21 52.90
N ASN A 498 -17.30 -19.47 52.47
CA ASN A 498 -18.47 -20.08 51.79
C ASN A 498 -18.94 -19.54 50.40
N VAL A 499 -19.19 -20.31 49.32
CA VAL A 499 -19.64 -21.71 49.02
C VAL A 499 -21.15 -21.83 48.70
N ALA A 500 -21.48 -22.69 47.71
CA ALA A 500 -22.79 -22.94 47.03
C ALA A 500 -23.22 -21.84 46.02
N VAL A 501 -23.38 -22.02 44.70
CA VAL A 501 -23.58 -23.14 43.73
C VAL A 501 -25.05 -23.51 43.43
N LYS A 502 -25.39 -23.61 42.13
CA LYS A 502 -26.68 -23.92 41.44
C LYS A 502 -27.66 -22.73 41.26
N ALA A 503 -28.54 -22.67 40.24
CA ALA A 503 -28.57 -23.21 38.85
C ALA A 503 -29.80 -22.63 38.09
N ALA A 504 -29.77 -22.60 36.74
CA ALA A 504 -30.89 -22.49 35.74
C ALA A 504 -32.11 -21.57 36.03
N VAL A 505 -32.44 -20.51 35.25
CA VAL A 505 -32.90 -20.47 33.84
C VAL A 505 -34.26 -21.19 33.60
N PRO A 506 -35.29 -20.59 32.94
CA PRO A 506 -35.65 -19.16 32.70
C PRO A 506 -37.15 -18.87 33.04
N VAL A 507 -37.75 -17.74 32.60
CA VAL A 507 -39.06 -17.68 31.87
C VAL A 507 -39.46 -16.24 31.43
N LEU A 508 -40.26 -16.20 30.36
CA LEU A 508 -40.75 -15.12 29.49
C LEU A 508 -41.62 -13.97 30.09
N SER A 509 -41.68 -12.89 29.28
CA SER A 509 -42.89 -12.10 28.89
C SER A 509 -43.35 -10.81 29.60
N SER A 510 -43.03 -9.69 28.92
CA SER A 510 -43.99 -8.70 28.34
C SER A 510 -44.73 -7.65 29.20
N ASN A 511 -44.90 -6.48 28.57
CA ASN A 511 -45.91 -5.42 28.80
C ASN A 511 -45.79 -4.56 30.08
N SER A 512 -46.22 -3.29 30.11
CA SER A 512 -46.44 -2.27 29.05
C SER A 512 -46.82 -0.92 29.68
N GLU A 513 -46.55 0.21 28.99
CA GLU A 513 -47.15 1.56 29.23
C GLU A 513 -46.83 2.24 30.58
N LYS A 514 -47.15 3.54 30.85
CA LYS A 514 -47.06 4.83 30.10
C LYS A 514 -47.11 5.98 31.13
N GLN A 515 -46.98 7.22 30.66
CA GLN A 515 -47.18 8.51 31.37
C GLN A 515 -46.03 8.87 32.35
N SER A 516 -45.31 10.00 32.29
CA SER A 516 -45.47 11.38 31.77
C SER A 516 -46.07 12.40 32.76
N ARG A 517 -45.25 13.38 33.21
CA ARG A 517 -45.59 14.82 33.32
C ARG A 517 -44.46 15.69 33.89
N THR A 518 -44.18 16.83 33.23
CA THR A 518 -43.78 18.18 33.77
C THR A 518 -42.56 18.33 34.73
N SER A 519 -41.75 19.40 34.69
CA SER A 519 -41.77 20.64 33.88
C SER A 519 -40.48 21.49 33.98
N SER A 520 -40.36 22.44 33.02
CA SER A 520 -39.83 23.82 33.15
C SER A 520 -38.33 24.12 33.39
N ASN A 521 -37.77 24.88 32.42
CA ASN A 521 -36.76 25.95 32.52
C ASN A 521 -35.33 25.58 33.02
N SER A 522 -34.25 26.08 32.42
CA SER A 522 -34.05 27.50 32.07
C SER A 522 -33.01 27.77 30.96
N THR A 523 -32.92 29.04 30.58
CA THR A 523 -32.07 29.63 29.52
C THR A 523 -30.56 29.50 29.70
N SER A 524 -29.84 29.21 28.60
CA SER A 524 -28.64 29.98 28.24
C SER A 524 -28.30 29.82 26.74
N ALA A 525 -27.70 30.85 26.15
CA ALA A 525 -27.14 30.80 24.78
C ALA A 525 -25.64 31.08 24.84
N PRO A 526 -24.86 30.51 23.91
CA PRO A 526 -23.84 31.36 23.29
C PRO A 526 -23.55 31.08 21.80
N LYS A 527 -23.46 32.18 21.05
CA LYS A 527 -22.41 32.52 20.07
C LYS A 527 -22.07 31.51 18.95
N SER A 528 -22.37 31.93 17.73
CA SER A 528 -21.83 31.40 16.48
C SER A 528 -20.29 31.43 16.40
N LYS A 529 -19.72 30.38 15.80
CA LYS A 529 -18.44 30.44 15.08
C LYS A 529 -18.55 29.61 13.80
N SER A 530 -17.97 30.11 12.71
CA SER A 530 -17.93 29.42 11.43
C SER A 530 -16.89 28.30 11.43
N PHE A 531 -17.23 27.17 10.79
CA PHE A 531 -16.27 26.15 10.39
C PHE A 531 -16.02 26.25 8.89
N GLN A 532 -14.74 26.30 8.49
CA GLN A 532 -14.33 26.18 7.10
C GLN A 532 -14.13 24.68 6.79
N SER A 533 -14.95 24.11 5.92
CA SER A 533 -14.73 22.76 5.39
C SER A 533 -13.70 22.79 4.27
N THR A 534 -12.54 22.19 4.50
CA THR A 534 -11.53 21.95 3.45
C THR A 534 -11.85 20.63 2.74
N THR A 535 -12.26 20.70 1.48
CA THR A 535 -12.48 19.52 0.63
C THR A 535 -11.17 19.03 -0.01
N PRO A 536 -10.98 17.71 -0.20
CA PRO A 536 -9.81 17.17 -0.89
C PRO A 536 -9.91 17.28 -2.41
N ASN A 537 -8.76 17.31 -3.09
CA ASN A 537 -8.64 17.58 -4.54
C ASN A 537 -9.37 16.57 -5.44
N SER A 538 -10.21 17.06 -6.35
CA SER A 538 -10.51 16.42 -7.64
C SER A 538 -9.64 17.01 -8.75
N ALA A 539 -9.13 16.18 -9.67
CA ALA A 539 -8.27 16.65 -10.76
C ALA A 539 -9.06 17.40 -11.85
N LEU A 540 -8.79 18.69 -11.99
CA LEU A 540 -9.36 19.56 -13.02
C LEU A 540 -8.66 19.37 -14.38
N THR A 541 -9.45 19.17 -15.44
CA THR A 541 -9.08 19.63 -16.78
C THR A 541 -9.10 21.16 -16.83
N SER A 542 -8.49 21.77 -17.85
CA SER A 542 -8.42 23.23 -17.96
C SER A 542 -9.01 23.72 -19.28
N HIS A 543 -9.98 24.63 -19.17
CA HIS A 543 -10.53 25.55 -20.17
C HIS A 543 -9.70 25.82 -21.43
N ASP A 544 -8.39 26.06 -21.28
CA ASP A 544 -7.51 26.43 -22.39
C ASP A 544 -7.18 25.28 -23.37
N ASP A 545 -7.24 24.01 -22.91
CA ASP A 545 -7.00 22.81 -23.75
C ASP A 545 -8.10 22.67 -24.82
N LEU A 546 -9.36 22.91 -24.43
CA LEU A 546 -10.52 22.81 -25.31
C LEU A 546 -10.55 23.94 -26.35
N ARG A 547 -10.20 25.17 -25.93
CA ARG A 547 -10.00 26.32 -26.82
C ARG A 547 -8.94 26.05 -27.89
N TYR A 548 -7.81 25.47 -27.48
CA TYR A 548 -6.73 25.10 -28.40
C TYR A 548 -7.16 24.00 -29.38
N GLN A 549 -7.81 22.93 -28.90
CA GLN A 549 -8.32 21.86 -29.75
C GLN A 549 -9.33 22.36 -30.78
N PHE A 550 -10.25 23.26 -30.41
CA PHE A 550 -11.20 23.85 -31.35
C PHE A 550 -10.48 24.65 -32.45
N GLY A 551 -9.50 25.48 -32.08
CA GLY A 551 -8.70 26.24 -33.04
C GLY A 551 -7.95 25.36 -34.03
N GLN A 552 -7.39 24.23 -33.59
CA GLN A 552 -6.74 23.27 -34.49
C GLN A 552 -7.71 22.64 -35.49
N LEU A 553 -8.90 22.22 -35.04
CA LEU A 553 -9.91 21.62 -35.90
C LEU A 553 -10.49 22.62 -36.91
N VAL A 554 -10.73 23.86 -36.48
CA VAL A 554 -11.11 25.00 -37.35
C VAL A 554 -10.07 25.25 -38.44
N ASN A 555 -8.78 25.24 -38.09
CA ASN A 555 -7.69 25.45 -39.03
C ASN A 555 -7.54 24.29 -40.02
N GLN A 556 -7.69 23.04 -39.56
CA GLN A 556 -7.69 21.84 -40.41
C GLN A 556 -8.85 21.85 -41.42
N MET A 557 -10.02 22.34 -41.01
CA MET A 557 -11.20 22.51 -41.86
C MET A 557 -11.13 23.75 -42.77
N GLY A 558 -10.09 24.59 -42.65
CA GLY A 558 -9.88 25.78 -43.49
C GLY A 558 -10.93 26.89 -43.34
N TRP A 559 -11.64 26.96 -42.21
CA TRP A 559 -12.78 27.87 -42.04
C TRP A 559 -12.37 29.34 -41.86
N SER A 560 -13.11 30.25 -42.50
CA SER A 560 -12.94 31.70 -42.27
C SER A 560 -13.47 32.13 -40.90
N LEU A 561 -13.02 33.30 -40.44
CA LEU A 561 -13.45 33.84 -39.14
C LEU A 561 -14.97 34.14 -39.09
N GLU A 562 -15.61 34.44 -40.22
CA GLU A 562 -17.08 34.52 -40.32
C GLU A 562 -17.71 33.14 -40.10
N ARG A 563 -17.23 32.10 -40.79
CA ARG A 563 -17.77 30.74 -40.69
C ARG A 563 -17.63 30.16 -39.28
N VAL A 564 -16.52 30.46 -38.60
CA VAL A 564 -16.31 30.11 -37.19
C VAL A 564 -17.33 30.80 -36.28
N LYS A 565 -17.58 32.10 -36.46
CA LYS A 565 -18.59 32.84 -35.69
C LYS A 565 -20.01 32.33 -35.96
N GLU A 566 -20.32 32.02 -37.21
CA GLU A 566 -21.61 31.44 -37.62
C GLU A 566 -21.84 30.08 -36.95
N PHE A 567 -20.86 29.18 -37.01
CA PHE A 567 -20.92 27.86 -36.38
C PHE A 567 -21.09 27.94 -34.86
N ILE A 568 -20.37 28.85 -34.20
CA ILE A 568 -20.52 29.08 -32.75
C ILE A 568 -21.93 29.60 -32.43
N GLY A 569 -22.46 30.51 -33.24
CA GLY A 569 -23.84 30.97 -33.11
C GLY A 569 -24.87 29.83 -33.28
N GLN A 570 -24.61 28.89 -34.19
CA GLN A 570 -25.48 27.74 -34.45
C GLN A 570 -25.41 26.66 -33.34
N VAL A 571 -24.23 26.35 -32.81
CA VAL A 571 -24.04 25.24 -31.85
C VAL A 571 -24.32 25.64 -30.40
N VAL A 572 -23.97 26.87 -29.99
CA VAL A 572 -24.08 27.30 -28.58
C VAL A 572 -24.83 28.64 -28.37
N GLY A 573 -25.34 29.27 -29.43
CA GLY A 573 -26.18 30.48 -29.32
C GLY A 573 -25.48 31.72 -28.76
N LYS A 574 -24.15 31.71 -28.70
CA LYS A 574 -23.30 32.70 -28.02
C LYS A 574 -22.30 33.35 -28.98
N THR A 575 -21.67 34.45 -28.55
CA THR A 575 -20.49 35.00 -29.23
C THR A 575 -19.21 34.34 -28.71
N LEU A 576 -18.15 34.30 -29.53
CA LEU A 576 -16.82 33.75 -29.19
C LEU A 576 -16.26 34.24 -27.84
N GLN A 577 -16.61 35.46 -27.44
CA GLN A 577 -16.14 36.12 -26.21
C GLN A 577 -16.93 35.67 -24.95
N ALA A 578 -18.12 35.11 -25.12
CA ALA A 578 -19.02 34.69 -24.04
C ALA A 578 -18.96 33.17 -23.74
N LEU A 579 -17.99 32.44 -24.32
CA LEU A 579 -17.89 30.98 -24.26
C LEU A 579 -17.16 30.49 -23.00
N VAL A 580 -17.88 29.77 -22.13
CA VAL A 580 -17.34 29.08 -20.93
C VAL A 580 -16.83 27.67 -21.27
N GLU A 581 -16.19 26.98 -20.32
CA GLU A 581 -15.50 25.70 -20.57
C GLU A 581 -16.35 24.67 -21.31
N ASP A 582 -17.59 24.46 -20.87
CA ASP A 582 -18.53 23.48 -21.44
C ASP A 582 -18.91 23.81 -22.90
N ASP A 583 -18.98 25.10 -23.27
CA ASP A 583 -19.23 25.52 -24.67
C ASP A 583 -18.11 25.03 -25.60
N TRP A 584 -16.85 25.03 -25.12
CA TRP A 584 -15.72 24.55 -25.92
C TRP A 584 -15.70 23.03 -26.03
N ILE A 585 -16.24 22.28 -25.06
CA ILE A 585 -16.44 20.83 -25.18
C ILE A 585 -17.41 20.55 -26.33
N LEU A 586 -18.57 21.21 -26.34
CA LEU A 586 -19.58 21.10 -27.39
C LEU A 586 -19.03 21.46 -28.78
N LEU A 587 -18.30 22.56 -28.89
CA LEU A 587 -17.72 23.02 -30.14
C LEU A 587 -16.64 22.09 -30.68
N VAL A 588 -15.74 21.57 -29.82
CA VAL A 588 -14.73 20.56 -30.19
C VAL A 588 -15.37 19.25 -30.62
N TYR A 589 -16.46 18.84 -29.97
CA TYR A 589 -17.18 17.62 -30.32
C TYR A 589 -17.88 17.74 -31.68
N GLN A 590 -18.69 18.79 -31.88
CA GLN A 590 -19.47 18.95 -33.11
C GLN A 590 -18.57 19.14 -34.34
N ILE A 591 -17.47 19.88 -34.24
CA ILE A 591 -16.56 20.05 -35.39
C ILE A 591 -15.79 18.75 -35.73
N ARG A 592 -15.55 17.85 -34.76
CA ARG A 592 -14.99 16.51 -35.02
C ARG A 592 -15.96 15.60 -35.77
N ASN A 593 -17.26 15.71 -35.49
CA ASN A 593 -18.31 14.97 -36.20
C ASN A 593 -18.62 15.55 -37.60
N LEU A 594 -18.18 16.79 -37.89
CA LEU A 594 -18.23 17.38 -39.23
C LEU A 594 -16.95 17.12 -40.06
N SER A 595 -15.89 16.57 -39.44
CA SER A 595 -14.67 16.21 -40.15
C SER A 595 -14.81 14.84 -40.84
N PRO A 596 -14.47 14.70 -42.14
CA PRO A 596 -14.78 13.50 -42.92
C PRO A 596 -13.95 12.25 -42.57
N GLU A 597 -13.02 12.31 -41.60
CA GLU A 597 -12.20 11.16 -41.17
C GLU A 597 -12.93 10.17 -40.24
N ASN A 598 -14.24 10.34 -40.01
CA ASN A 598 -15.09 9.42 -39.22
C ASN A 598 -16.22 8.77 -40.05
N GLY A 599 -16.01 8.59 -41.37
CA GLY A 599 -16.91 7.88 -42.30
C GLY A 599 -16.36 6.53 -42.74
#